data_AF-A0A822CJC5-F1
#
_entry.id   AF-A0A822CJC5-F1
#
_cell.length_a   1.000
_cell.length_b   1.000
_cell.length_c   1.000
_cell.angle_alpha   90.00
_cell.angle_beta   90.00
_cell.angle_gamma   90.00
#
_symmetry.space_group_name_H-M   'P 1'
#
loop_
_entity.id
_entity.type
_entity.pdbx_description
1 polymer ?
#
loop_
_entity_poly.entity_id
_entity_poly.type
_entity_poly.pdbx_seq_one_letter_code
_entity_poly.pdbx_strand_id
1 'polypeptide(L)'
;TYSKIHALHPYLEEQHLRFTIKILNILYTYRKDYQPYFIYWLLPFQLSYNNNENKNEELYIIAMHFNLFIHHCFLQWSNIYTIANEIMIDLSTNDQEFYEHLKSISNIRKKNINPKDFFKEIISLENISNKVDNLFYMYIKYLKF
;
A
#
# COMPACT_ATOMS: atom_id res chain seq x y z
N THR A 1 -6.71 8.03 -5.21
CA THR A 1 -7.12 7.18 -6.33
C THR A 1 -6.46 7.70 -7.59
N TYR A 2 -6.28 6.86 -8.61
CA TYR A 2 -5.32 6.98 -9.73
C TYR A 2 -5.07 8.39 -10.29
N SER A 3 -6.03 9.31 -10.24
CA SER A 3 -5.91 10.70 -10.67
C SER A 3 -4.76 11.49 -10.02
N LYS A 4 -4.33 11.10 -8.82
CA LYS A 4 -3.21 11.72 -8.12
C LYS A 4 -1.84 11.32 -8.67
N ILE A 5 -1.77 10.26 -9.47
CA ILE A 5 -0.55 9.60 -9.91
C ILE A 5 -0.49 9.69 -11.43
N HIS A 6 0.41 10.54 -11.97
CA HIS A 6 0.47 10.78 -13.41
C HIS A 6 0.70 9.48 -14.21
N ALA A 7 1.52 8.56 -13.67
CA ALA A 7 1.79 7.26 -14.29
C ALA A 7 0.54 6.38 -14.41
N LEU A 8 -0.52 6.63 -13.61
CA LEU A 8 -1.75 5.86 -13.62
C LEU A 8 -2.88 6.53 -14.43
N HIS A 9 -2.64 7.71 -15.00
CA HIS A 9 -3.63 8.40 -15.83
C HIS A 9 -4.16 7.58 -17.01
N PRO A 10 -3.35 6.76 -17.72
CA PRO A 10 -3.86 5.88 -18.78
C PRO A 10 -4.93 4.88 -18.29
N TYR A 11 -4.97 4.59 -16.99
CA TYR A 11 -5.89 3.61 -16.39
C TYR A 11 -7.09 4.27 -15.70
N LEU A 12 -7.33 5.57 -15.95
CA LEU A 12 -8.51 6.29 -15.48
C LEU A 12 -9.75 6.02 -16.34
N GLU A 13 -9.61 5.29 -17.45
CA GLU A 13 -10.72 4.93 -18.30
C GLU A 13 -11.80 4.18 -17.49
N GLU A 14 -13.05 4.54 -17.74
CA GLU A 14 -14.19 4.02 -16.98
C GLU A 14 -14.27 2.49 -17.05
N GLN A 15 -13.92 1.90 -18.20
CA GLN A 15 -13.92 0.45 -18.38
C GLN A 15 -12.93 -0.24 -17.44
N HIS A 16 -11.71 0.29 -17.34
CA HIS A 16 -10.69 -0.23 -16.43
C HIS A 16 -11.15 -0.09 -14.97
N LEU A 17 -11.62 1.10 -14.57
CA LEU A 17 -12.09 1.33 -13.20
C LEU A 17 -13.28 0.43 -12.82
N ARG A 18 -14.24 0.22 -13.74
CA ARG A 18 -15.35 -0.73 -13.52
C ARG A 18 -14.84 -2.15 -13.35
N PHE A 19 -13.85 -2.57 -14.12
CA PHE A 19 -13.23 -3.89 -14.00
C PHE A 19 -12.54 -4.05 -12.65
N THR A 20 -11.75 -3.04 -12.23
CA THR A 20 -11.11 -2.95 -10.91
C THR A 20 -12.12 -3.09 -9.77
N ILE A 21 -13.23 -2.33 -9.82
CA ILE A 21 -14.28 -2.36 -8.79
C ILE A 21 -14.93 -3.74 -8.71
N LYS A 22 -15.21 -4.41 -9.84
CA LYS A 22 -15.80 -5.74 -9.84
C LYS A 22 -14.91 -6.77 -9.13
N ILE A 23 -13.61 -6.76 -9.41
CA ILE A 23 -12.65 -7.67 -8.76
C ILE A 23 -12.59 -7.39 -7.25
N LEU A 24 -12.48 -6.12 -6.86
CA LEU A 24 -12.46 -5.72 -5.45
C LEU A 24 -13.75 -6.10 -4.72
N ASN A 25 -14.91 -6.03 -5.39
CA ASN A 25 -16.19 -6.46 -4.82
C ASN A 25 -16.25 -7.97 -4.61
N ILE A 26 -15.70 -8.78 -5.54
CA ILE A 26 -15.58 -10.23 -5.37
C ILE A 26 -14.75 -10.54 -4.12
N LEU A 27 -13.58 -9.92 -4.01
CA LEU A 27 -12.68 -10.06 -2.86
C LEU A 27 -13.33 -9.63 -1.55
N TYR A 28 -14.00 -8.48 -1.54
CA TYR A 28 -14.69 -7.98 -0.36
C TYR A 28 -15.84 -8.89 0.06
N THR A 29 -16.58 -9.45 -0.91
CA THR A 29 -17.67 -10.38 -0.61
C THR A 29 -17.15 -11.65 0.04
N TYR A 30 -16.02 -12.17 -0.45
CA TYR A 30 -15.37 -13.37 0.08
C TYR A 30 -14.69 -13.15 1.44
N ARG A 31 -13.93 -12.07 1.62
CA ARG A 31 -13.07 -11.85 2.82
C ARG A 31 -13.60 -10.85 3.83
N LYS A 32 -14.55 -10.00 3.46
CA LYS A 32 -15.01 -8.87 4.28
C LYS A 32 -13.88 -7.92 4.72
N ASP A 33 -12.79 -7.90 3.97
CA ASP A 33 -11.64 -7.01 4.21
C ASP A 33 -11.34 -6.21 2.95
N TYR A 34 -10.97 -4.94 3.15
CA TYR A 34 -10.60 -4.02 2.08
C TYR A 34 -9.53 -3.08 2.60
N GLN A 35 -8.46 -2.98 1.82
CA GLN A 35 -7.38 -2.04 2.07
C GLN A 35 -7.27 -1.08 0.88
N PRO A 36 -7.15 0.25 1.11
CA PRO A 36 -7.12 1.22 0.02
C PRO A 36 -6.00 0.99 -1.01
N TYR A 37 -4.88 0.39 -0.60
CA TYR A 37 -3.75 0.12 -1.48
C TYR A 37 -3.98 -1.05 -2.44
N PHE A 38 -5.01 -1.88 -2.24
CA PHE A 38 -5.31 -3.00 -3.13
C PHE A 38 -5.56 -2.54 -4.56
N ILE A 39 -6.12 -1.34 -4.76
CA ILE A 39 -6.35 -0.78 -6.09
C ILE A 39 -5.06 -0.63 -6.90
N TYR A 40 -3.94 -0.32 -6.25
CA TYR A 40 -2.66 -0.14 -6.93
C TYR A 40 -2.00 -1.49 -7.23
N TRP A 41 -2.08 -2.43 -6.29
CA TRP A 41 -1.54 -3.77 -6.47
C TRP A 41 -2.33 -4.64 -7.43
N LEU A 42 -3.59 -4.29 -7.71
CA LEU A 42 -4.39 -5.02 -8.68
C LEU A 42 -4.00 -4.73 -10.13
N LEU A 43 -3.45 -3.54 -10.39
CA LEU A 43 -3.11 -3.10 -11.74
C LEU A 43 -2.18 -4.07 -12.48
N PRO A 44 -1.04 -4.54 -11.90
CA PRO A 44 -0.19 -5.53 -12.55
C PRO A 44 -0.93 -6.81 -12.96
N PHE A 45 -1.88 -7.27 -12.13
CA PHE A 45 -2.69 -8.44 -12.48
C PHE A 45 -3.56 -8.13 -13.69
N GLN A 46 -4.27 -7.02 -13.68
CA GLN A 46 -5.12 -6.59 -14.81
C GLN A 46 -4.33 -6.39 -16.11
N LEU A 47 -3.05 -6.01 -16.03
CA LEU A 47 -2.16 -5.91 -17.19
C LEU A 47 -1.61 -7.26 -17.67
N SER A 48 -1.47 -8.22 -16.76
CA SER A 48 -0.95 -9.55 -17.07
C SER A 48 -1.99 -10.47 -17.72
N TYR A 49 -3.28 -10.25 -17.45
CA TYR A 49 -4.36 -10.96 -18.10
C TYR A 49 -4.77 -10.20 -19.37
N ASN A 50 -4.51 -10.82 -20.53
CA ASN A 50 -4.76 -10.23 -21.86
C ASN A 50 -5.80 -11.04 -22.65
N ASN A 51 -6.62 -11.84 -21.95
CA ASN A 51 -7.53 -12.80 -22.59
C ASN A 51 -8.90 -12.19 -22.86
N ASN A 52 -9.17 -11.88 -24.12
CA ASN A 52 -10.43 -11.28 -24.59
C ASN A 52 -11.62 -12.25 -24.68
N GLU A 53 -11.45 -13.53 -24.39
CA GLU A 53 -12.46 -14.54 -24.70
C GLU A 53 -13.56 -14.67 -23.63
N ASN A 54 -13.25 -14.52 -22.33
CA ASN A 54 -14.26 -14.61 -21.27
C ASN A 54 -13.98 -13.67 -20.08
N LYS A 55 -14.42 -12.41 -20.24
CA LYS A 55 -14.25 -11.34 -19.23
C LYS A 55 -14.85 -11.67 -17.87
N ASN A 56 -15.86 -12.55 -17.80
CA ASN A 56 -16.48 -12.89 -16.51
C ASN A 56 -15.63 -13.88 -15.72
N GLU A 57 -15.09 -14.91 -16.36
CA GLU A 57 -14.17 -15.85 -15.70
C GLU A 57 -12.87 -15.16 -15.31
N GLU A 58 -12.38 -14.26 -16.15
CA GLU A 58 -11.18 -13.46 -15.90
C GLU A 58 -11.27 -12.68 -14.57
N LEU A 59 -12.43 -12.07 -14.27
CA LEU A 59 -12.65 -11.36 -13.00
C LEU A 59 -12.42 -12.27 -11.78
N TYR A 60 -12.92 -13.51 -11.82
CA TYR A 60 -12.78 -14.46 -10.72
C TYR A 60 -11.35 -14.99 -10.61
N ILE A 61 -10.71 -15.25 -11.75
CA ILE A 61 -9.31 -15.70 -11.81
C ILE A 61 -8.39 -14.62 -11.22
N ILE A 62 -8.56 -13.36 -11.63
CA ILE A 62 -7.77 -12.25 -11.08
C ILE A 62 -8.05 -12.09 -9.59
N ALA A 63 -9.31 -12.13 -9.15
CA ALA A 63 -9.65 -12.06 -7.73
C ALA A 63 -8.97 -13.17 -6.92
N MET A 64 -8.97 -14.41 -7.43
CA MET A 64 -8.32 -15.54 -6.78
C MET A 64 -6.81 -15.35 -6.66
N HIS A 65 -6.11 -15.02 -7.75
CA HIS A 65 -4.67 -14.83 -7.73
C HIS A 65 -4.26 -13.64 -6.87
N PHE A 66 -5.02 -12.55 -6.94
CA PHE A 66 -4.77 -11.39 -6.09
C PHE A 66 -4.98 -11.73 -4.61
N ASN A 67 -5.98 -12.55 -4.28
CA ASN A 67 -6.16 -13.03 -2.91
C ASN A 67 -4.98 -13.87 -2.41
N LEU A 68 -4.48 -14.79 -3.25
CA LEU A 68 -3.29 -15.60 -2.93
C LEU A 68 -2.07 -14.72 -2.72
N PHE A 69 -1.87 -13.72 -3.58
CA PHE A 69 -0.81 -12.73 -3.43
C PHE A 69 -0.90 -11.99 -2.10
N ILE A 70 -2.08 -11.47 -1.74
CA ILE A 70 -2.28 -10.76 -0.47
C ILE A 70 -1.94 -11.66 0.73
N HIS A 71 -2.29 -12.95 0.68
CA HIS A 71 -2.07 -13.85 1.82
C HIS A 71 -0.64 -14.35 1.96
N HIS A 72 0.02 -14.64 0.84
CA HIS A 72 1.26 -15.40 0.86
C HIS A 72 2.49 -14.59 0.43
N CYS A 73 2.30 -13.57 -0.39
CA CYS A 73 3.41 -12.82 -0.99
C CYS A 73 3.48 -11.38 -0.48
N PHE A 74 2.36 -10.81 -0.03
CA PHE A 74 2.34 -9.44 0.44
C PHE A 74 3.03 -9.32 1.80
N LEU A 75 3.99 -8.40 1.89
CA LEU A 75 4.70 -8.13 3.13
C LEU A 75 3.73 -7.60 4.18
N GLN A 76 3.72 -8.24 5.34
CA GLN A 76 3.02 -7.69 6.51
C GLN A 76 3.63 -6.35 6.88
N TRP A 77 2.81 -5.44 7.40
CA TRP A 77 3.28 -4.11 7.84
C TRP A 77 4.40 -4.17 8.87
N SER A 78 4.43 -5.20 9.73
CA SER A 78 5.53 -5.49 10.65
C SER A 78 6.87 -5.70 9.93
N ASN A 79 6.85 -6.42 8.81
CA ASN A 79 8.04 -6.67 8.01
C ASN A 79 8.48 -5.40 7.28
N ILE A 80 7.53 -4.66 6.73
CA ILE A 80 7.79 -3.35 6.09
C ILE A 80 8.44 -2.40 7.10
N TYR A 81 7.95 -2.38 8.35
CA TYR A 81 8.52 -1.57 9.43
C TYR A 81 9.96 -1.99 9.76
N THR A 82 10.20 -3.30 9.86
CA THR A 82 11.53 -3.82 10.19
C THR A 82 12.55 -3.41 9.14
N ILE A 83 12.22 -3.61 7.85
CA ILE A 83 13.07 -3.21 6.71
C ILE A 83 13.30 -1.69 6.72
N ALA A 84 12.24 -0.92 6.96
CA ALA A 84 12.31 0.53 7.02
C ALA A 84 13.24 1.04 8.14
N ASN A 85 13.21 0.38 9.31
CA ASN A 85 14.09 0.70 10.42
C ASN A 85 15.55 0.30 10.13
N GLU A 86 15.77 -0.86 9.54
CA GLU A 86 17.11 -1.31 9.10
C GLU A 86 17.73 -0.31 8.13
N ILE A 87 16.96 0.18 7.15
CA ILE A 87 17.41 1.22 6.20
C ILE A 87 17.76 2.51 6.94
N MET A 88 16.97 2.93 7.93
CA MET A 88 17.27 4.15 8.69
C MET A 88 18.54 4.03 9.55
N ILE A 89 18.81 2.85 10.11
CA ILE A 89 20.05 2.57 10.84
C ILE A 89 21.24 2.60 9.87
N ASP A 90 21.11 1.95 8.71
CA ASP A 90 22.14 1.92 7.69
C ASP A 90 22.47 3.33 7.18
N LEU A 91 21.43 4.14 6.90
CA LEU A 91 21.57 5.55 6.51
C LEU A 91 22.27 6.38 7.58
N SER A 92 21.96 6.18 8.87
CA SER A 92 22.64 6.91 9.95
C SER A 92 24.15 6.61 10.03
N THR A 93 24.59 5.49 9.47
CA THR A 93 26.00 5.09 9.48
C THR A 93 26.71 5.50 8.19
N ASN A 94 26.02 5.38 7.04
CA ASN A 94 26.62 5.54 5.71
C ASN A 94 26.36 6.91 5.07
N ASP A 95 25.26 7.59 5.41
CA ASP A 95 24.85 8.88 4.85
C ASP A 95 24.07 9.71 5.89
N GLN A 96 24.82 10.29 6.82
CA GLN A 96 24.28 11.07 7.93
C GLN A 96 23.52 12.33 7.46
N GLU A 97 23.96 12.96 6.36
CA GLU A 97 23.31 14.16 5.82
C GLU A 97 21.90 13.84 5.34
N PHE A 98 21.74 12.75 4.58
CA PHE A 98 20.43 12.31 4.11
C PHE A 98 19.55 11.82 5.27
N TYR A 99 20.11 11.11 6.25
CA TYR A 99 19.40 10.69 7.46
C TYR A 99 18.82 11.90 8.24
N GLU A 100 19.62 12.94 8.47
CA GLU A 100 19.19 14.15 9.15
C GLU A 100 18.14 14.92 8.34
N HIS A 101 18.32 14.98 7.02
CA HIS A 101 17.35 15.58 6.11
C HIS A 101 15.98 14.89 6.20
N LEU A 102 15.94 13.55 6.12
CA LEU A 102 14.71 12.76 6.27
C LEU A 102 14.04 12.99 7.64
N LYS A 103 14.85 13.05 8.71
CA LYS A 103 14.36 13.33 10.07
C LYS A 103 13.79 14.74 10.20
N SER A 104 14.36 15.73 9.50
CA SER A 104 13.87 17.10 9.49
C SER A 104 12.51 17.21 8.78
N ILE A 105 12.36 16.57 7.61
CA ILE A 105 11.10 16.60 6.83
C ILE A 105 9.99 15.85 7.56
N SER A 106 10.29 14.71 8.16
CA SER A 106 9.29 13.90 8.86
C SER A 106 8.66 14.67 10.03
N ASN A 107 9.45 15.46 10.76
CA ASN A 107 8.96 16.33 11.83
C ASN A 107 8.01 17.44 11.34
N ILE A 108 8.24 17.99 10.15
CA ILE A 108 7.41 19.04 9.55
C ILE A 108 6.03 18.48 9.13
N ARG A 109 5.97 17.25 8.62
CA ARG A 109 4.74 16.64 8.08
C ARG A 109 3.79 16.08 9.14
N LYS A 110 4.20 15.93 10.40
CA LYS A 110 3.37 15.47 11.53
C LYS A 110 2.05 16.23 11.69
N LYS A 111 2.02 17.52 11.35
CA LYS A 111 0.87 18.41 11.61
C LYS A 111 -0.41 18.08 10.83
N ASN A 112 -0.32 17.29 9.75
CA ASN A 112 -1.44 17.06 8.82
C ASN A 112 -1.92 15.61 8.77
N ILE A 113 -1.58 14.79 9.77
CA ILE A 113 -1.86 13.35 9.70
C ILE A 113 -3.04 13.01 10.60
N ASN A 114 -4.12 12.51 9.98
CA ASN A 114 -5.36 12.17 10.68
C ASN A 114 -5.23 10.76 11.30
N PRO A 115 -5.23 10.63 12.64
CA PRO A 115 -5.07 9.33 13.31
C PRO A 115 -6.22 8.35 13.01
N LYS A 116 -7.36 8.83 12.51
CA LYS A 116 -8.47 7.97 12.07
C LYS A 116 -8.09 7.03 10.92
N ASP A 117 -7.10 7.41 10.11
CA ASP A 117 -6.64 6.63 8.96
C ASP A 117 -5.71 5.45 9.36
N PHE A 118 -5.40 5.30 10.65
CA PHE A 118 -4.36 4.40 11.15
C PHE A 118 -4.80 3.49 12.31
N PHE A 119 -6.07 3.51 12.73
CA PHE A 119 -6.53 2.83 13.95
C PHE A 119 -6.20 1.33 13.99
N LYS A 120 -6.34 0.60 12.89
CA LYS A 120 -6.04 -0.85 12.87
C LYS A 120 -4.55 -1.14 12.98
N GLU A 121 -3.70 -0.24 12.50
CA GLU A 121 -2.24 -0.39 12.45
C GLU A 121 -1.58 0.15 13.73
N ILE A 122 -2.16 1.16 14.38
CA ILE A 122 -1.75 1.62 15.71
C ILE A 122 -1.98 0.53 16.75
N ILE A 123 -3.12 -0.18 16.69
CA ILE A 123 -3.42 -1.27 17.62
C ILE A 123 -2.43 -2.45 17.50
N SER A 124 -1.92 -2.74 16.30
CA SER A 124 -0.88 -3.77 16.13
C SER A 124 0.51 -3.28 16.57
N LEU A 125 0.79 -1.97 16.46
CA LEU A 125 2.03 -1.33 16.88
C LEU A 125 2.11 -1.10 18.41
N GLU A 126 0.99 -0.92 19.11
CA GLU A 126 0.97 -0.74 20.58
C GLU A 126 1.49 -1.97 21.34
N ASN A 127 1.42 -3.17 20.74
CA ASN A 127 2.04 -4.38 21.28
C ASN A 127 3.57 -4.41 21.11
N ILE A 128 4.14 -3.57 20.25
CA ILE A 128 5.58 -3.44 20.01
C ILE A 128 6.01 -2.14 20.68
N SER A 129 6.18 -2.23 22.00
CA SER A 129 6.73 -1.17 22.84
C SER A 129 8.01 -0.58 22.23
N ASN A 130 7.93 0.60 21.61
CA ASN A 130 8.89 1.69 21.77
C ASN A 130 8.44 2.99 21.06
N LYS A 131 8.43 4.08 21.82
CA LYS A 131 7.79 5.39 21.52
C LYS A 131 8.57 6.31 20.57
N VAL A 132 9.61 5.85 19.86
CA VAL A 132 10.53 6.75 19.13
C VAL A 132 10.39 6.72 17.61
N ASP A 133 9.88 5.64 17.00
CA ASP A 133 9.98 5.48 15.52
C ASP A 133 8.62 5.47 14.78
N ASN A 134 7.56 5.94 15.43
CA ASN A 134 6.24 6.19 14.83
C ASN A 134 6.25 7.25 13.70
N LEU A 135 7.39 7.91 13.52
CA LEU A 135 7.62 9.04 12.64
C LEU A 135 7.88 8.65 11.18
N PHE A 136 8.58 7.53 10.98
CA PHE A 136 8.94 7.03 9.65
C PHE A 136 7.78 6.28 9.00
N TYR A 137 6.94 5.62 9.81
CA TYR A 137 5.66 5.02 9.40
C TYR A 137 4.75 6.05 8.70
N MET A 138 4.68 7.25 9.26
CA MET A 138 3.96 8.37 8.66
C MET A 138 4.62 8.86 7.37
N TYR A 139 5.95 8.83 7.26
CA TYR A 139 6.68 9.31 6.09
C TYR A 139 6.60 8.34 4.90
N ILE A 140 6.75 7.03 5.11
CA ILE A 140 6.67 6.01 4.04
C ILE A 140 5.28 5.95 3.41
N LYS A 141 4.19 6.06 4.19
CA LYS A 141 2.81 6.05 3.65
C LYS A 141 2.39 7.42 3.07
N TYR A 142 3.04 8.53 3.45
CA TYR A 142 2.83 9.87 2.88
C TYR A 142 3.79 10.26 1.74
N LEU A 143 4.75 9.40 1.39
CA LEU A 143 5.22 9.38 0.01
C LEU A 143 4.00 8.98 -0.83
N LYS A 144 3.27 10.00 -1.27
CA LYS A 144 2.26 9.92 -2.32
C LYS A 144 2.98 9.40 -3.57
N PHE A 145 3.11 8.08 -3.67
CA PHE A 145 3.04 7.44 -4.96
C PHE A 145 1.60 7.56 -5.42
#